data_AF-A0A971NIS3-F1
#
_entry.id   AF-A0A971NIS3-F1
#
_cell.length_a   1.000
_cell.length_b   1.000
_cell.length_c   1.000
_cell.angle_alpha   90.00
_cell.angle_beta   90.00
_cell.angle_gamma   90.00
#
_symmetry.space_group_name_H-M   'P 1'
#
loop_
_entity.id
_entity.type
_entity.pdbx_description
1 polymer ?
#
loop_
_entity_poly.entity_id
_entity_poly.type
_entity_poly.pdbx_seq_one_letter_code
_entity_poly.pdbx_strand_id
1 'polypeptide(L)'
;TVKNSEEREYLDGLVAESIIGTRSISCVYIETLAEGKGLQVEVSNVDWCTKEMYINALVTAGITDAKLIVTSPVVVSGTAALTGVYKAYEDITGEKLDESAKLAGTQELVVTAELADEIGSYDAVAIVNELKLILGDTVNMTDEELREEIIKIAKDYNVNISDGQITQIIKLVRSLEGLDDDALKQRVEQAQEWIQTIAKAQTTVQQVAQSVKEFFVAVGDFLKNLFGSKSE
;
A
#
# COMPACT_ATOMS: atom_id res chain seq x y z
N THR A 1 22.56 -5.18 6.48
CA THR A 1 22.13 -6.55 6.12
C THR A 1 20.91 -6.92 6.92
N VAL A 2 19.86 -7.41 6.25
CA VAL A 2 18.64 -7.94 6.89
C VAL A 2 18.76 -9.44 7.04
N LYS A 3 18.38 -9.97 8.21
CA LYS A 3 18.26 -11.42 8.44
C LYS A 3 16.82 -11.86 8.23
N ASN A 4 16.61 -13.10 7.79
CA ASN A 4 15.26 -13.67 7.66
C ASN A 4 14.48 -13.69 8.99
N SER A 5 15.17 -13.72 10.14
CA SER A 5 14.52 -13.54 11.45
C SER A 5 13.90 -12.15 11.63
N GLU A 6 14.53 -11.11 11.09
CA GLU A 6 14.01 -9.74 11.14
C GLU A 6 12.83 -9.59 10.17
N GLU A 7 12.89 -10.21 8.98
CA GLU A 7 11.74 -10.28 8.06
C GLU A 7 10.53 -10.95 8.73
N ARG A 8 10.76 -12.06 9.45
CA ARG A 8 9.70 -12.77 10.17
C ARG A 8 9.07 -11.94 11.27
N GLU A 9 9.83 -11.11 11.97
CA GLU A 9 9.29 -10.23 13.01
C GLU A 9 8.21 -9.28 12.47
N TYR A 10 8.40 -8.75 11.25
CA TYR A 10 7.45 -7.83 10.62
C TYR A 10 6.36 -8.51 9.80
N LEU A 11 6.54 -9.77 9.39
CA LEU A 11 5.62 -10.48 8.47
C LEU A 11 4.87 -11.66 9.11
N ASP A 12 5.23 -12.07 10.32
CA ASP A 12 4.57 -13.17 11.02
C ASP A 12 3.09 -12.85 11.26
N GLY A 13 2.22 -13.79 10.89
CA GLY A 13 0.76 -13.62 10.92
C GLY A 13 0.17 -12.64 9.91
N LEU A 14 0.99 -12.02 9.04
CA LEU A 14 0.54 -11.15 7.94
C LEU A 14 0.64 -11.85 6.58
N VAL A 15 1.69 -12.64 6.37
CA VAL A 15 2.01 -13.32 5.10
C VAL A 15 2.13 -14.82 5.32
N ALA A 16 1.71 -15.62 4.34
CA ALA A 16 1.96 -17.06 4.35
C ALA A 16 3.47 -17.39 4.35
N GLU A 17 3.88 -18.35 5.18
CA GLU A 17 5.28 -18.82 5.28
C GLU A 17 5.94 -19.17 3.94
N SER A 18 5.16 -19.66 2.97
CA SER A 18 5.62 -19.97 1.62
C SER A 18 6.08 -18.74 0.83
N ILE A 19 5.51 -17.57 1.11
CA ILE A 19 5.82 -16.30 0.43
C ILE A 19 6.98 -15.55 1.11
N ILE A 20 7.10 -15.66 2.45
CA ILE A 20 8.27 -15.19 3.21
C ILE A 20 9.51 -16.04 2.83
N GLY A 21 9.30 -17.34 2.61
CA GLY A 21 10.35 -18.28 2.26
C GLY A 21 11.36 -18.54 3.38
N THR A 22 12.42 -19.27 3.05
CA THR A 22 13.47 -19.68 4.00
C THR A 22 14.76 -18.86 3.89
N ARG A 23 14.83 -17.97 2.90
CA ARG A 23 16.01 -17.15 2.60
C ARG A 23 15.58 -15.78 2.09
N SER A 24 16.05 -14.73 2.76
CA SER A 24 15.90 -13.34 2.30
C SER A 24 17.03 -13.02 1.31
N ILE A 25 16.77 -13.21 0.01
CA ILE A 25 17.74 -12.95 -1.07
C ILE A 25 17.22 -11.79 -1.90
N SER A 26 17.45 -10.57 -1.43
CA SER A 26 17.19 -9.35 -2.17
C SER A 26 18.29 -8.33 -1.89
N CYS A 27 18.60 -7.51 -2.90
CA CYS A 27 19.51 -6.39 -2.84
C CYS A 27 18.69 -5.12 -2.98
N VAL A 28 18.96 -4.18 -2.07
CA VAL A 28 18.30 -2.88 -2.03
C VAL A 28 19.37 -1.81 -2.16
N TYR A 29 19.14 -0.86 -3.06
CA TYR A 29 19.84 0.42 -3.09
C TYR A 29 18.82 1.51 -2.78
N ILE A 30 19.14 2.37 -1.81
CA ILE A 30 18.34 3.56 -1.53
C ILE A 30 19.25 4.78 -1.47
N GLU A 31 18.76 5.89 -2.01
CA GLU A 31 19.38 7.20 -1.99
C GLU A 31 18.33 8.23 -1.63
N THR A 32 18.61 9.09 -0.65
CA THR A 32 17.72 10.21 -0.31
C THR A 32 17.79 11.28 -1.39
N LEU A 33 16.64 11.78 -1.79
CA LEU A 33 16.54 12.86 -2.76
C LEU A 33 16.24 14.18 -2.05
N ALA A 34 16.41 15.30 -2.76
CA ALA A 34 15.98 16.59 -2.24
C ALA A 34 14.46 16.62 -2.07
N GLU A 35 13.96 17.40 -1.11
CA GLU A 35 12.53 17.59 -0.85
C GLU A 35 11.76 17.95 -2.13
N GLY A 36 10.62 17.28 -2.35
CA GLY A 36 9.75 17.46 -3.51
C GLY A 36 10.24 16.80 -4.81
N LYS A 37 11.26 15.92 -4.73
CA LYS A 37 11.69 15.09 -5.87
C LYS A 37 10.87 13.81 -6.03
N GLY A 38 10.17 13.41 -4.97
CA GLY A 38 9.29 12.25 -4.96
C GLY A 38 10.03 10.91 -4.99
N LEU A 39 9.26 9.84 -5.14
CA LEU A 39 9.80 8.48 -5.16
C LEU A 39 10.16 8.01 -6.58
N GLN A 40 11.38 7.50 -6.72
CA GLN A 40 11.87 6.86 -7.94
C GLN A 40 12.18 5.39 -7.66
N VAL A 41 11.19 4.51 -7.91
CA VAL A 41 11.33 3.08 -7.62
C VAL A 41 11.59 2.26 -8.89
N GLU A 42 12.57 1.37 -8.84
CA GLU A 42 12.84 0.36 -9.86
C GLU A 42 12.88 -1.02 -9.21
N VAL A 43 12.24 -2.00 -9.87
CA VAL A 43 12.12 -3.37 -9.36
C VAL A 43 12.46 -4.35 -10.48
N SER A 44 13.34 -5.31 -10.21
CA SER A 44 13.76 -6.34 -11.18
C SER A 44 14.01 -7.68 -10.50
N ASN A 45 13.61 -8.79 -11.14
CA ASN A 45 13.64 -10.15 -10.56
C ASN A 45 12.85 -10.27 -9.25
N VAL A 46 11.73 -9.53 -9.17
CA VAL A 46 10.72 -9.64 -8.13
C VAL A 46 9.39 -9.92 -8.82
N ASP A 47 8.65 -10.94 -8.40
CA ASP A 47 7.43 -11.41 -9.08
C ASP A 47 6.13 -11.12 -8.34
N TRP A 48 6.20 -10.76 -7.05
CA TRP A 48 5.01 -10.51 -6.23
C TRP A 48 4.84 -9.04 -5.87
N CYS A 49 5.83 -8.40 -5.24
CA CYS A 49 5.76 -6.98 -4.91
C CYS A 49 6.10 -6.08 -6.12
N THR A 50 5.13 -5.30 -6.61
CA THR A 50 5.36 -4.37 -7.74
C THR A 50 5.93 -3.03 -7.30
N LYS A 51 6.38 -2.24 -8.28
CA LYS A 51 6.89 -0.88 -8.09
C LYS A 51 5.89 0.02 -7.35
N GLU A 52 4.63 -0.04 -7.75
CA GLU A 52 3.53 0.78 -7.21
C GLU A 52 3.25 0.41 -5.75
N MET A 53 3.32 -0.88 -5.42
CA MET A 53 3.15 -1.35 -4.04
C MET A 53 4.27 -0.84 -3.12
N TYR A 54 5.53 -0.84 -3.58
CA TYR A 54 6.62 -0.25 -2.82
C TYR A 54 6.45 1.26 -2.62
N ILE A 55 6.02 2.00 -3.64
CA ILE A 55 5.77 3.44 -3.53
C ILE A 55 4.76 3.71 -2.42
N ASN A 56 3.63 3.02 -2.46
CA ASN A 56 2.56 3.12 -1.48
C ASN A 56 3.06 2.82 -0.05
N ALA A 57 3.76 1.70 0.13
CA ALA A 57 4.30 1.29 1.42
C ALA A 57 5.30 2.30 2.00
N LEU A 58 6.19 2.85 1.16
CA LEU A 58 7.18 3.86 1.57
C LEU A 58 6.52 5.15 2.02
N VAL A 59 5.51 5.59 1.27
CA VAL A 59 4.71 6.78 1.59
C VAL A 59 4.02 6.63 2.94
N THR A 60 3.40 5.47 3.19
CA THR A 60 2.78 5.14 4.48
C THR A 60 3.81 5.15 5.61
N ALA A 61 5.03 4.64 5.37
CA ALA A 61 6.13 4.71 6.32
C ALA A 61 6.73 6.13 6.50
N GLY A 62 6.28 7.12 5.72
CA GLY A 62 6.74 8.51 5.78
C GLY A 62 7.96 8.82 4.92
N ILE A 63 8.33 7.96 3.98
CA ILE A 63 9.41 8.17 3.02
C ILE A 63 8.83 8.71 1.72
N THR A 64 9.09 9.98 1.43
CA THR A 64 8.53 10.69 0.25
C THR A 64 9.56 11.00 -0.83
N ASP A 65 10.83 11.17 -0.46
CA ASP A 65 11.88 11.66 -1.38
C ASP A 65 13.08 10.72 -1.40
N ALA A 66 12.97 9.66 -2.19
CA ALA A 66 14.00 8.63 -2.28
C ALA A 66 14.02 7.96 -3.65
N LYS A 67 15.22 7.59 -4.10
CA LYS A 67 15.42 6.64 -5.18
C LYS A 67 15.65 5.26 -4.59
N LEU A 68 14.83 4.30 -5.00
CA LEU A 68 14.88 2.91 -4.56
C LEU A 68 15.10 1.99 -5.76
N ILE A 69 16.05 1.08 -5.64
CA ILE A 69 16.21 -0.05 -6.57
C ILE A 69 16.14 -1.34 -5.76
N VAL A 70 15.18 -2.19 -6.09
CA VAL A 70 15.04 -3.54 -5.52
C VAL A 70 15.38 -4.56 -6.61
N THR A 71 16.35 -5.42 -6.32
CA THR A 71 16.70 -6.51 -7.25
C THR A 71 17.12 -7.79 -6.54
N SER A 72 17.20 -8.89 -7.29
CA SER A 72 17.72 -10.16 -6.79
C SER A 72 18.41 -10.94 -7.90
N PRO A 73 19.45 -11.74 -7.60
CA PRO A 73 20.07 -12.64 -8.59
C PRO A 73 19.14 -13.78 -9.04
N VAL A 74 18.06 -14.04 -8.32
CA VAL A 74 17.02 -15.03 -8.64
C VAL A 74 15.64 -14.38 -8.44
N VAL A 75 14.58 -14.96 -9.01
CA VAL A 75 13.23 -14.43 -8.78
C VAL A 75 12.81 -14.66 -7.33
N VAL A 76 12.29 -13.61 -6.68
CA VAL A 76 11.82 -13.63 -5.28
C VAL A 76 10.54 -12.81 -5.12
N SER A 77 9.80 -13.02 -4.02
CA SER A 77 8.56 -12.28 -3.72
C SER A 77 8.78 -10.79 -3.49
N GLY A 78 9.91 -10.41 -2.88
CA GLY A 78 10.28 -9.02 -2.60
C GLY A 78 9.86 -8.49 -1.23
N THR A 79 9.13 -9.26 -0.43
CA THR A 79 8.67 -8.88 0.91
C THR A 79 9.79 -8.44 1.84
N ALA A 80 10.89 -9.18 1.86
CA ALA A 80 12.09 -8.89 2.66
C ALA A 80 12.75 -7.55 2.33
N ALA A 81 12.57 -7.07 1.09
CA ALA A 81 13.26 -5.87 0.62
C ALA A 81 12.83 -4.65 1.42
N LEU A 82 11.54 -4.52 1.75
CA LEU A 82 10.99 -3.35 2.43
C LEU A 82 11.63 -3.12 3.81
N THR A 83 11.82 -4.19 4.60
CA THR A 83 12.57 -4.11 5.87
C THR A 83 14.01 -3.61 5.66
N GLY A 84 14.64 -4.01 4.56
CA GLY A 84 15.96 -3.52 4.17
C GLY A 84 15.96 -2.06 3.77
N VAL A 85 14.90 -1.59 3.11
CA VAL A 85 14.72 -0.18 2.76
C VAL A 85 14.65 0.68 4.02
N TYR A 86 13.80 0.31 4.99
CA TYR A 86 13.65 1.08 6.23
C TYR A 86 14.96 1.21 6.98
N LYS A 87 15.68 0.10 7.18
CA LYS A 87 16.98 0.11 7.87
C LYS A 87 17.99 1.00 7.14
N ALA A 88 18.08 0.87 5.82
CA ALA A 88 19.01 1.68 5.03
C ALA A 88 18.63 3.16 5.03
N TYR A 89 17.33 3.49 5.02
CA TYR A 89 16.86 4.87 5.10
C TYR A 89 17.22 5.50 6.45
N GLU A 90 16.89 4.83 7.56
CA GLU A 90 17.23 5.28 8.92
C GLU A 90 18.75 5.44 9.12
N ASP A 91 19.55 4.54 8.54
CA ASP A 91 21.02 4.62 8.57
C ASP A 91 21.55 5.84 7.78
N ILE A 92 20.93 6.21 6.65
CA ILE A 92 21.36 7.35 5.82
C ILE A 92 20.93 8.69 6.42
N THR A 93 19.71 8.78 6.94
CA THR A 93 19.17 10.03 7.50
C THR A 93 19.61 10.26 8.94
N GLY A 94 19.92 9.19 9.69
CA GLY A 94 20.16 9.24 11.13
C GLY A 94 18.87 9.41 11.95
N GLU A 95 17.70 9.37 11.31
CA GLU A 95 16.39 9.53 11.93
C GLU A 95 15.65 8.20 11.92
N LYS A 96 15.02 7.85 13.05
CA LYS A 96 14.17 6.67 13.12
C LYS A 96 12.81 6.95 12.53
N LEU A 97 12.33 6.04 11.68
CA LEU A 97 10.96 6.06 11.20
C LEU A 97 10.03 5.64 12.34
N ASP A 98 8.80 6.12 12.29
CA ASP A 98 7.79 5.70 13.24
C ASP A 98 7.51 4.19 13.09
N GLU A 99 7.52 3.46 14.20
CA GLU A 99 7.35 2.00 14.19
C GLU A 99 5.95 1.60 13.73
N SER A 100 4.92 2.37 14.07
CA SER A 100 3.56 2.12 13.60
C SER A 100 3.43 2.40 12.10
N ALA A 101 4.10 3.43 11.59
CA ALA A 101 4.15 3.74 10.16
C ALA A 101 4.90 2.65 9.37
N LYS A 102 6.02 2.13 9.90
CA LYS A 102 6.74 0.98 9.30
C LYS A 102 5.87 -0.28 9.26
N LEU A 103 5.15 -0.56 10.34
CA LEU A 103 4.23 -1.70 10.40
C LEU A 103 3.07 -1.54 9.42
N ALA A 104 2.42 -0.36 9.40
CA ALA A 104 1.34 -0.05 8.48
C ALA A 104 1.80 -0.17 7.02
N GLY A 105 2.95 0.41 6.66
CA GLY A 105 3.50 0.28 5.31
C GLY A 105 3.85 -1.18 4.93
N THR A 106 4.28 -1.99 5.90
CA THR A 106 4.54 -3.41 5.67
C THR A 106 3.24 -4.20 5.45
N GLN A 107 2.24 -3.99 6.31
CA GLN A 107 0.91 -4.60 6.17
C GLN A 107 0.28 -4.21 4.84
N GLU A 108 0.43 -2.96 4.45
CA GLU A 108 -0.09 -2.43 3.20
C GLU A 108 0.53 -3.10 1.98
N LEU A 109 1.86 -3.25 1.95
CA LEU A 109 2.54 -3.95 0.86
C LEU A 109 1.97 -5.36 0.68
N VAL A 110 1.78 -6.07 1.80
CA VAL A 110 1.29 -7.44 1.85
C VAL A 110 -0.15 -7.54 1.37
N VAL A 111 -1.05 -6.75 1.97
CA VAL A 111 -2.48 -6.74 1.62
C VAL A 111 -2.67 -6.37 0.15
N THR A 112 -1.91 -5.39 -0.34
CA THR A 112 -1.99 -4.98 -1.74
C THR A 112 -1.49 -6.08 -2.68
N ALA A 113 -0.41 -6.78 -2.31
CA ALA A 113 0.12 -7.90 -3.11
C ALA A 113 -0.85 -9.10 -3.15
N GLU A 114 -1.46 -9.46 -2.03
CA GLU A 114 -2.47 -10.53 -1.97
C GLU A 114 -3.74 -10.19 -2.75
N LEU A 115 -4.18 -8.92 -2.74
CA LEU A 115 -5.27 -8.48 -3.59
C LEU A 115 -4.88 -8.55 -5.07
N ALA A 116 -3.64 -8.19 -5.40
CA ALA A 116 -3.16 -8.19 -6.77
C ALA A 116 -3.12 -9.59 -7.42
N ASP A 117 -2.94 -10.65 -6.64
CA ASP A 117 -3.05 -12.03 -7.14
C ASP A 117 -4.45 -12.36 -7.68
N GLU A 118 -5.48 -11.70 -7.16
CA GLU A 118 -6.89 -11.91 -7.56
C GLU A 118 -7.35 -10.91 -8.64
N ILE A 119 -6.93 -9.65 -8.53
CA ILE A 119 -7.52 -8.54 -9.30
C ILE A 119 -6.51 -7.76 -10.15
N GLY A 120 -5.23 -8.11 -10.06
CA GLY A 120 -4.15 -7.38 -10.69
C GLY A 120 -3.63 -6.20 -9.85
N SER A 121 -2.35 -5.88 -10.04
CA SER A 121 -1.61 -4.96 -9.18
C SER A 121 -2.16 -3.53 -9.19
N TYR A 122 -2.64 -3.04 -10.33
CA TYR A 122 -3.15 -1.67 -10.45
C TYR A 122 -4.46 -1.47 -9.69
N ASP A 123 -5.41 -2.39 -9.82
CA ASP A 123 -6.70 -2.31 -9.15
C ASP A 123 -6.54 -2.50 -7.62
N ALA A 124 -5.64 -3.39 -7.20
CA ALA A 124 -5.29 -3.56 -5.78
C ALA A 124 -4.71 -2.29 -5.15
N VAL A 125 -3.75 -1.66 -5.83
CA VAL A 125 -3.14 -0.40 -5.40
C VAL A 125 -4.18 0.72 -5.31
N ALA A 126 -5.12 0.78 -6.26
CA ALA A 126 -6.20 1.76 -6.25
C ALA A 126 -7.12 1.57 -5.04
N ILE A 127 -7.64 0.35 -4.81
CA ILE A 127 -8.53 0.05 -3.68
C ILE A 127 -7.87 0.45 -2.35
N VAL A 128 -6.61 0.06 -2.15
CA VAL A 128 -5.89 0.36 -0.89
C VAL A 128 -5.68 1.86 -0.70
N ASN A 129 -5.33 2.61 -1.76
CA ASN A 129 -5.19 4.06 -1.65
C ASN A 129 -6.50 4.76 -1.31
N GLU A 130 -7.61 4.28 -1.86
CA GLU A 130 -8.92 4.85 -1.58
C GLU A 130 -9.39 4.58 -0.16
N LEU A 131 -9.14 3.36 0.34
CA LEU A 131 -9.36 3.04 1.75
C LEU A 131 -8.59 4.01 2.66
N LYS A 132 -7.39 4.46 2.27
CA LYS A 132 -6.65 5.48 3.02
C LYS A 132 -7.31 6.86 2.98
N LEU A 133 -7.86 7.26 1.84
CA LEU A 133 -8.51 8.57 1.70
C LEU A 133 -9.77 8.70 2.57
N ILE A 134 -10.46 7.58 2.80
CA ILE A 134 -11.67 7.54 3.65
C ILE A 134 -11.37 7.22 5.13
N LEU A 135 -10.11 7.12 5.56
CA LEU A 135 -9.76 6.77 6.96
C LEU A 135 -10.40 7.69 8.00
N GLY A 136 -10.42 8.99 7.74
CA GLY A 136 -11.10 9.96 8.61
C GLY A 136 -12.60 9.70 8.78
N ASP A 137 -13.23 9.04 7.81
CA ASP A 137 -14.65 8.63 7.88
C ASP A 137 -14.81 7.23 8.52
N THR A 138 -13.83 6.32 8.35
CA THR A 138 -13.87 4.95 8.91
C THR A 138 -13.55 4.87 10.40
N VAL A 139 -12.87 5.88 10.97
CA VAL A 139 -12.47 5.89 12.39
C VAL A 139 -13.65 5.77 13.36
N ASN A 140 -14.84 6.18 12.92
CA ASN A 140 -16.07 6.10 13.72
C ASN A 140 -16.89 4.82 13.45
N MET A 141 -16.46 3.99 12.50
CA MET A 141 -17.14 2.74 12.15
C MET A 141 -16.63 1.59 13.01
N THR A 142 -17.52 0.68 13.37
CA THR A 142 -17.18 -0.63 13.95
C THR A 142 -16.54 -1.54 12.91
N ASP A 143 -15.83 -2.60 13.35
CA ASP A 143 -15.23 -3.57 12.43
C ASP A 143 -16.27 -4.27 11.54
N GLU A 144 -17.51 -4.42 12.01
CA GLU A 144 -18.60 -5.00 11.23
C GLU A 144 -19.10 -4.02 10.15
N GLU A 145 -19.25 -2.73 10.48
CA GLU A 145 -19.60 -1.70 9.50
C GLU A 145 -18.49 -1.54 8.45
N LEU A 146 -17.23 -1.57 8.87
CA LEU A 146 -16.09 -1.55 7.98
C LEU A 146 -16.03 -2.80 7.10
N ARG A 147 -16.38 -3.98 7.64
CA ARG A 147 -16.49 -5.23 6.89
C ARG A 147 -17.53 -5.12 5.78
N GLU A 148 -18.72 -4.63 6.10
CA GLU A 148 -19.79 -4.43 5.12
C GLU A 148 -19.35 -3.44 4.02
N GLU A 149 -18.62 -2.39 4.41
CA GLU A 149 -18.09 -1.41 3.46
C GLU A 149 -17.04 -2.02 2.52
N ILE A 150 -16.09 -2.80 3.05
CA ILE A 150 -15.09 -3.51 2.24
C ILE A 150 -15.75 -4.48 1.27
N ILE A 151 -16.76 -5.24 1.71
CA ILE A 151 -17.53 -6.16 0.84
C ILE A 151 -18.24 -5.40 -0.26
N LYS A 152 -18.79 -4.23 0.06
CA LYS A 152 -19.50 -3.40 -0.90
C LYS A 152 -18.57 -2.81 -1.95
N ILE A 153 -17.46 -2.20 -1.52
CA ILE A 153 -16.38 -1.73 -2.39
C ILE A 153 -15.95 -2.88 -3.30
N ALA A 154 -15.61 -4.04 -2.73
CA ALA A 154 -15.22 -5.23 -3.50
C ALA A 154 -16.23 -5.62 -4.59
N LYS A 155 -17.52 -5.67 -4.24
CA LYS A 155 -18.59 -6.03 -5.17
C LYS A 155 -18.73 -5.03 -6.31
N ASP A 156 -18.57 -3.74 -6.04
CA ASP A 156 -18.68 -2.67 -7.04
C ASP A 156 -17.54 -2.72 -8.07
N TYR A 157 -16.37 -3.27 -7.70
CA TYR A 157 -15.26 -3.56 -8.63
C TYR A 157 -15.32 -4.96 -9.26
N ASN A 158 -16.42 -5.71 -9.04
CA ASN A 158 -16.53 -7.11 -9.46
C ASN A 158 -15.38 -7.98 -8.93
N VAL A 159 -14.88 -7.63 -7.74
CA VAL A 159 -13.83 -8.34 -7.02
C VAL A 159 -14.47 -9.28 -6.03
N ASN A 160 -14.04 -10.54 -6.05
CA ASN A 160 -14.43 -11.50 -5.04
C ASN A 160 -13.37 -11.55 -3.93
N ILE A 161 -13.63 -10.88 -2.80
CA ILE A 161 -12.73 -10.89 -1.64
C ILE A 161 -13.17 -11.96 -0.65
N SER A 162 -12.23 -12.78 -0.20
CA SER A 162 -12.46 -13.78 0.86
C SER A 162 -12.59 -13.15 2.24
N ASP A 163 -13.24 -13.86 3.17
CA ASP A 163 -13.36 -13.41 4.56
C ASP A 163 -12.00 -13.14 5.24
N GLY A 164 -10.97 -13.89 4.85
CA GLY A 164 -9.59 -13.71 5.31
C GLY A 164 -9.00 -12.40 4.83
N GLN A 165 -9.11 -12.10 3.54
CA GLN A 165 -8.65 -10.84 2.94
C GLN A 165 -9.39 -9.63 3.53
N ILE A 166 -10.71 -9.73 3.74
CA ILE A 166 -11.47 -8.65 4.42
C ILE A 166 -10.90 -8.39 5.81
N THR A 167 -10.56 -9.45 6.55
CA THR A 167 -9.95 -9.31 7.88
C THR A 167 -8.58 -8.63 7.83
N GLN A 168 -7.77 -8.91 6.81
CA GLN A 168 -6.48 -8.25 6.62
C GLN A 168 -6.63 -6.78 6.22
N ILE A 169 -7.61 -6.45 5.38
CA ILE A 169 -7.94 -5.07 5.02
C ILE A 169 -8.41 -4.29 6.26
N ILE A 170 -9.28 -4.88 7.10
CA ILE A 170 -9.70 -4.25 8.38
C ILE A 170 -8.48 -3.97 9.25
N LYS A 171 -7.57 -4.94 9.42
CA LYS A 171 -6.33 -4.75 10.20
C LYS A 171 -5.48 -3.62 9.64
N LEU A 172 -5.35 -3.53 8.30
CA LEU A 172 -4.63 -2.45 7.64
C LEU A 172 -5.27 -1.10 7.94
N VAL A 173 -6.59 -0.97 7.77
CA VAL A 173 -7.35 0.27 8.08
C VAL A 173 -7.12 0.69 9.54
N ARG A 174 -7.25 -0.23 10.50
CA ARG A 174 -6.98 0.06 11.92
C ARG A 174 -5.53 0.46 12.21
N SER A 175 -4.58 -0.10 11.48
CA SER A 175 -3.16 0.27 11.60
C SER A 175 -2.91 1.68 11.09
N LEU A 176 -3.55 2.04 9.98
CA LEU A 176 -3.47 3.38 9.37
C LEU A 176 -4.18 4.46 10.21
N GLU A 177 -5.28 4.12 10.90
CA GLU A 177 -5.95 5.02 11.87
C GLU A 177 -5.05 5.41 13.06
N GLY A 178 -4.00 4.64 13.33
CA GLY A 178 -2.97 5.00 14.31
C GLY A 178 -2.02 6.10 13.86
N LEU A 179 -2.07 6.48 12.57
CA LEU A 179 -1.22 7.51 11.96
C LEU A 179 -1.92 8.87 11.92
N ASP A 180 -1.15 9.94 11.68
CA ASP A 180 -1.70 11.28 11.45
C ASP A 180 -2.48 11.30 10.12
N ASP A 181 -3.81 11.31 10.20
CA ASP A 181 -4.73 11.22 9.05
C ASP A 181 -4.53 12.35 8.03
N ASP A 182 -4.30 13.59 8.50
CA ASP A 182 -4.09 14.73 7.60
C ASP A 182 -2.76 14.60 6.85
N ALA A 183 -1.71 14.19 7.55
CA ALA A 183 -0.40 13.95 6.93
C ALA A 183 -0.44 12.73 5.99
N LEU A 184 -1.18 11.68 6.35
CA LEU A 184 -1.33 10.48 5.54
C LEU A 184 -2.11 10.76 4.26
N LYS A 185 -3.22 11.51 4.33
CA LYS A 185 -4.00 11.91 3.15
C LYS A 185 -3.14 12.67 2.14
N GLN A 186 -2.39 13.68 2.59
CA GLN A 186 -1.49 14.44 1.71
C GLN A 186 -0.44 13.54 1.05
N ARG A 187 0.11 12.60 1.82
CA ARG A 187 1.09 11.62 1.34
C ARG A 187 0.48 10.66 0.31
N VAL A 188 -0.76 10.20 0.52
CA VAL A 188 -1.48 9.35 -0.43
C VAL A 188 -1.78 10.07 -1.73
N GLU A 189 -2.23 11.33 -1.67
CA GLU A 189 -2.45 12.15 -2.87
C GLU A 189 -1.15 12.29 -3.68
N GLN A 190 -0.02 12.53 -3.01
CA GLN A 190 1.31 12.57 -3.66
C GLN A 190 1.70 11.22 -4.29
N ALA A 191 1.43 10.10 -3.60
CA ALA A 191 1.67 8.77 -4.13
C ALA A 191 0.86 8.51 -5.40
N GLN A 192 -0.42 8.90 -5.41
CA GLN A 192 -1.29 8.79 -6.57
C GLN A 192 -0.74 9.59 -7.76
N GLU A 193 -0.21 10.81 -7.55
CA GLU A 193 0.43 11.59 -8.61
C GLU A 193 1.67 10.90 -9.19
N TRP A 194 2.52 10.30 -8.35
CA TRP A 194 3.70 9.56 -8.80
C TRP A 194 3.32 8.30 -9.56
N ILE A 195 2.35 7.53 -9.06
CA ILE A 195 1.81 6.34 -9.72
C ILE A 195 1.21 6.71 -11.07
N GLN A 196 0.45 7.81 -11.16
CA GLN A 196 -0.05 8.31 -12.44
C GLN A 196 1.07 8.72 -13.39
N THR A 197 2.16 9.28 -12.89
CA THR A 197 3.32 9.65 -13.71
C THR A 197 4.02 8.40 -14.25
N ILE A 198 4.15 7.35 -13.45
CA ILE A 198 4.67 6.04 -13.86
C ILE A 198 3.72 5.38 -14.88
N ALA A 199 2.43 5.40 -14.61
CA ALA A 199 1.39 4.84 -15.49
C ALA A 199 1.23 5.62 -16.79
N LYS A 200 1.61 6.92 -16.87
CA LYS A 200 1.65 7.68 -18.15
C LYS A 200 2.87 7.33 -18.99
N ALA A 201 3.95 6.83 -18.38
CA ALA A 201 5.13 6.35 -19.08
C ALA A 201 4.92 4.94 -19.69
N GLN A 202 3.91 4.19 -19.22
CA GLN A 202 3.42 2.95 -19.85
C GLN A 202 2.09 3.21 -20.57
N THR A 203 1.88 2.72 -21.78
CA THR A 203 0.73 3.05 -22.65
C THR A 203 -0.64 2.45 -22.21
N THR A 204 -1.00 2.49 -20.93
CA THR A 204 -2.21 1.87 -20.33
C THR A 204 -3.10 2.92 -19.64
N VAL A 205 -3.22 4.10 -20.24
CA VAL A 205 -3.77 5.30 -19.57
C VAL A 205 -5.30 5.34 -19.48
N GLN A 206 -6.02 4.73 -20.43
CA GLN A 206 -7.48 4.90 -20.47
C GLN A 206 -8.23 4.02 -19.46
N GLN A 207 -7.78 2.79 -19.22
CA GLN A 207 -8.48 1.90 -18.29
C GLN A 207 -8.25 2.32 -16.83
N VAL A 208 -7.01 2.65 -16.43
CA VAL A 208 -6.70 3.05 -15.05
C VAL A 208 -7.38 4.37 -14.68
N ALA A 209 -7.32 5.41 -15.54
CA ALA A 209 -7.96 6.68 -15.25
C ALA A 209 -9.50 6.60 -15.24
N GLN A 210 -10.08 5.70 -16.04
CA GLN A 210 -11.51 5.46 -16.09
C GLN A 210 -11.98 4.67 -14.87
N SER A 211 -11.30 3.57 -14.51
CA SER A 211 -11.58 2.78 -13.29
C SER A 211 -11.46 3.64 -12.04
N VAL A 212 -10.44 4.51 -11.97
CA VAL A 212 -10.24 5.46 -10.87
C VAL A 212 -11.32 6.54 -10.84
N LYS A 213 -11.71 7.12 -11.98
CA LYS A 213 -12.78 8.14 -12.02
C LYS A 213 -14.17 7.56 -11.72
N GLU A 214 -14.46 6.36 -12.19
CA GLU A 214 -15.69 5.62 -11.89
C GLU A 214 -15.73 5.21 -10.42
N PHE A 215 -14.58 4.87 -9.84
CA PHE A 215 -14.40 4.69 -8.39
C PHE A 215 -14.79 5.94 -7.60
N PHE A 216 -14.22 7.10 -7.93
CA PHE A 216 -14.46 8.35 -7.20
C PHE A 216 -15.92 8.85 -7.30
N VAL A 217 -16.57 8.64 -8.44
CA VAL A 217 -18.01 8.96 -8.60
C VAL A 217 -18.85 8.02 -7.74
N ALA A 218 -18.53 6.72 -7.70
CA ALA A 218 -19.26 5.73 -6.92
C ALA A 218 -19.12 5.96 -5.39
N VAL A 219 -17.90 6.19 -4.89
CA VAL A 219 -17.66 6.52 -3.48
C VAL A 219 -18.26 7.88 -3.11
N GLY A 220 -18.10 8.90 -3.96
CA GLY A 220 -18.69 10.22 -3.74
C GLY A 220 -20.22 10.22 -3.74
N ASP A 221 -20.86 9.45 -4.62
CA ASP A 221 -22.32 9.30 -4.65
C ASP A 221 -22.83 8.42 -3.51
N PHE A 222 -22.03 7.47 -3.04
CA PHE A 222 -22.31 6.72 -1.82
C PHE A 222 -22.29 7.61 -0.57
N LEU A 223 -21.27 8.44 -0.36
CA LEU A 223 -21.19 9.36 0.77
C LEU A 223 -22.33 10.40 0.75
N LYS A 224 -22.69 10.91 -0.43
CA LYS A 224 -23.88 11.77 -0.59
C LYS A 224 -25.17 11.07 -0.21
N ASN A 225 -25.32 9.78 -0.48
CA ASN A 225 -26.52 9.02 -0.12
C ASN A 225 -26.54 8.63 1.37
N LEU A 226 -25.37 8.35 1.95
CA LEU A 226 -25.20 8.02 3.37
C LEU A 226 -25.42 9.23 4.29
N PHE A 227 -24.94 10.41 3.90
CA PHE A 227 -25.02 11.63 4.72
C PHE A 227 -26.04 12.66 4.22
N GLY A 228 -26.47 12.61 2.96
CA GLY A 228 -27.50 13.48 2.40
C GLY A 228 -28.94 13.05 2.72
N SER A 229 -29.13 11.88 3.33
CA SER A 229 -30.45 11.41 3.79
C SER A 229 -30.81 11.86 5.21
N LYS A 230 -29.93 12.61 5.90
CA LYS A 230 -30.19 13.22 7.22
C LYS A 230 -30.54 14.71 7.15
N SER A 231 -31.25 15.13 6.11
CA SER A 231 -31.91 16.45 6.08
C SER A 231 -33.37 16.31 5.65
N GLU A 232 -34.18 15.72 6.53
CA GLU A 232 -35.59 16.07 6.76
C GLU A 232 -36.12 15.42 8.04
#